data_AF-A0A4Z0L2L4-F1
#
_entry.id   AF-A0A4Z0L2L4-F1
#
_cell.length_a   1.000
_cell.length_b   1.000
_cell.length_c   1.000
_cell.angle_alpha   90.00
_cell.angle_beta   90.00
_cell.angle_gamma   90.00
#
_symmetry.space_group_name_H-M   'P 1'
#
loop_
_entity.id
_entity.type
_entity.pdbx_description
1 polymer ?
#
loop_
_entity_poly.entity_id
_entity_poly.type
_entity_poly.pdbx_seq_one_letter_code
_entity_poly.pdbx_strand_id
1 'polypeptide(L)'
;METHVAHPYSLPLEASTQGGSVWQDNLDGTFTQLRDGLFVPASGYSYLDLYLMGLIAAAEVPDFYIVRPLTRIGTDANGHPVFKGERIKITIQDIIAAEGPRLPDVTHSQRHFNTGIVVVVEHGQKPSAELISRANGIRKQWIEYWEITTGGRSSMTVDVK
;
A
#
# COMPACT_ATOMS: atom_id res chain seq x y z
N MET A 1 15.09 -5.08 -12.37
CA MET A 1 14.32 -3.83 -12.64
C MET A 1 13.30 -3.67 -11.52
N GLU A 2 13.29 -2.53 -10.84
CA GLU A 2 12.43 -2.25 -9.69
C GLU A 2 11.01 -1.88 -10.14
N THR A 3 10.00 -2.25 -9.37
CA THR A 3 8.60 -1.88 -9.62
C THR A 3 8.21 -0.63 -8.84
N HIS A 4 7.21 0.09 -9.36
CA HIS A 4 6.78 1.39 -8.82
C HIS A 4 5.33 1.34 -8.32
N VAL A 5 5.04 2.07 -7.24
CA VAL A 5 3.65 2.30 -6.82
C VAL A 5 2.90 3.17 -7.83
N ALA A 6 1.57 3.04 -7.87
CA ALA A 6 0.73 3.82 -8.79
C ALA A 6 0.78 5.32 -8.51
N HIS A 7 0.70 5.69 -7.23
CA HIS A 7 0.69 7.08 -6.77
C HIS A 7 1.59 7.23 -5.53
N PRO A 8 2.86 7.65 -5.70
CA PRO A 8 3.79 7.74 -4.59
C PRO A 8 3.53 8.97 -3.72
N TYR A 9 3.63 8.80 -2.39
CA TYR A 9 3.63 9.92 -1.45
C TYR A 9 5.04 10.49 -1.26
N SER A 10 6.03 9.66 -0.87
CA SER A 10 7.44 10.11 -0.75
C SER A 10 8.47 9.16 -1.35
N LEU A 11 8.16 7.86 -1.49
CA LEU A 11 9.02 6.84 -2.11
C LEU A 11 8.29 6.22 -3.31
N PRO A 12 8.91 6.20 -4.51
CA PRO A 12 8.28 5.68 -5.72
C PRO A 12 8.38 4.16 -5.87
N LEU A 13 9.00 3.45 -4.93
CA LEU A 13 9.20 2.00 -5.01
C LEU A 13 7.97 1.24 -4.54
N GLU A 14 7.62 0.17 -5.25
CA GLU A 14 6.49 -0.69 -4.92
C GLU A 14 6.73 -1.46 -3.62
N ALA A 15 6.20 -0.91 -2.54
CA ALA A 15 5.80 -1.64 -1.36
C ALA A 15 4.42 -1.11 -1.01
N SER A 16 3.40 -1.96 -0.99
CA SER A 16 2.07 -1.47 -0.63
C SER A 16 2.06 -1.01 0.83
N THR A 17 1.37 0.10 1.08
CA THR A 17 1.01 0.52 2.45
C THR A 17 0.23 -0.55 3.21
N GLN A 18 -0.53 -1.42 2.52
CA GLN A 18 -1.24 -2.57 3.11
C GLN A 18 -0.32 -3.74 3.47
N GLY A 19 0.97 -3.63 3.18
CA GLY A 19 1.97 -4.67 3.39
C GLY A 19 2.55 -5.16 2.07
N GLY A 20 3.86 -5.36 2.06
CA GLY A 20 4.57 -5.80 0.87
C GLY A 20 6.07 -5.84 1.11
N SER A 21 6.82 -5.98 0.03
CA SER A 21 8.27 -5.91 0.07
C SER A 21 8.77 -5.33 -1.24
N VAL A 22 9.86 -4.59 -1.16
CA VAL A 22 10.54 -4.09 -2.36
C VAL A 22 11.51 -5.18 -2.82
N TRP A 23 11.32 -5.66 -4.04
CA TRP A 23 12.14 -6.71 -4.62
C TRP A 23 13.01 -6.16 -5.74
N GLN A 24 14.29 -6.49 -5.69
CA GLN A 24 15.20 -6.35 -6.82
C GLN A 24 15.39 -7.72 -7.47
N ASP A 25 15.04 -7.82 -8.75
CA ASP A 25 15.41 -8.94 -9.61
C ASP A 25 16.87 -8.81 -10.05
N ASN A 26 17.72 -9.76 -9.66
CA ASN A 26 19.15 -9.77 -9.96
C ASN A 26 19.47 -10.33 -11.36
N LEU A 27 18.44 -10.77 -12.12
CA LEU A 27 18.54 -11.29 -13.49
C LEU A 27 19.38 -12.58 -13.64
N ASP A 28 19.61 -13.29 -12.53
CA ASP A 28 20.36 -14.55 -12.46
C ASP A 28 19.58 -15.68 -11.77
N GLY A 29 18.26 -15.50 -11.61
CA GLY A 29 17.39 -16.40 -10.85
C GLY A 29 17.41 -16.15 -9.34
N THR A 30 18.03 -15.07 -8.90
CA THR A 30 17.99 -14.59 -7.52
C THR A 30 17.29 -13.23 -7.40
N PHE A 31 16.74 -12.98 -6.22
CA PHE A 31 15.99 -11.78 -5.88
C PHE A 31 16.48 -11.26 -4.54
N THR A 32 16.79 -9.97 -4.48
CA THR A 32 17.18 -9.29 -3.25
C THR A 32 15.95 -8.58 -2.68
N GLN A 33 15.63 -8.86 -1.43
CA GLN A 33 14.58 -8.13 -0.71
C GLN A 33 15.19 -6.85 -0.15
N LEU A 34 14.94 -5.73 -0.82
CA LEU A 34 15.50 -4.42 -0.44
C LEU A 34 14.84 -3.89 0.84
N ARG A 35 13.57 -4.21 1.06
CA ARG A 35 12.82 -3.85 2.26
C ARG A 35 11.79 -4.93 2.59
N ASP A 36 11.72 -5.28 3.87
CA ASP A 36 10.57 -5.94 4.46
C ASP A 36 9.64 -4.91 5.11
N GLY A 37 8.42 -5.31 5.44
CA GLY A 37 7.63 -4.59 6.43
C GLY A 37 6.21 -4.24 6.04
N LEU A 38 5.36 -4.36 7.05
CA LEU A 38 4.03 -3.77 7.14
C LEU A 38 4.19 -2.25 7.32
N PHE A 39 3.27 -1.48 6.75
CA PHE A 39 3.23 -0.01 6.87
C PHE A 39 4.53 0.65 6.40
N VAL A 40 4.68 0.78 5.08
CA VAL A 40 5.60 1.75 4.47
C VAL A 40 4.79 3.00 4.09
N PRO A 41 4.30 3.81 5.05
CA PRO A 41 3.45 4.98 4.76
C PRO A 41 4.18 6.05 3.93
N ALA A 42 5.50 5.93 3.77
CA ALA A 42 6.27 6.73 2.84
C ALA A 42 5.98 6.38 1.35
N SER A 43 5.27 5.31 1.02
CA SER A 43 5.03 4.88 -0.37
C SER A 43 3.62 5.27 -0.85
N GLY A 44 2.85 4.32 -1.39
CA GLY A 44 1.46 4.46 -1.81
C GLY A 44 0.75 3.10 -1.76
N TYR A 45 -0.37 2.98 -2.45
CA TYR A 45 -1.03 1.69 -2.69
C TYR A 45 -0.46 1.02 -3.94
N SER A 46 -0.39 -0.32 -3.95
CA SER A 46 -0.13 -1.05 -5.20
C SER A 46 -1.33 -0.93 -6.14
N TYR A 47 -1.14 -1.21 -7.43
CA TYR A 47 -2.27 -1.28 -8.37
C TYR A 47 -3.30 -2.34 -7.94
N LEU A 48 -2.84 -3.47 -7.38
CA LEU A 48 -3.76 -4.50 -6.88
C LEU A 48 -4.61 -3.97 -5.71
N ASP A 49 -4.01 -3.23 -4.77
CA ASP A 49 -4.78 -2.64 -3.67
C ASP A 49 -5.81 -1.63 -4.17
N LEU A 50 -5.42 -0.75 -5.09
CA LEU A 50 -6.35 0.23 -5.66
C LEU A 50 -7.51 -0.46 -6.38
N TYR A 51 -7.27 -1.59 -7.04
CA TYR A 51 -8.34 -2.40 -7.63
C TYR A 51 -9.24 -3.03 -6.56
N LEU A 52 -8.66 -3.62 -5.49
CA LEU A 52 -9.42 -4.24 -4.41
C LEU A 52 -10.24 -3.21 -3.61
N MET A 53 -9.70 -2.00 -3.41
CA MET A 53 -10.41 -0.82 -2.88
C MET A 53 -11.52 -0.35 -3.84
N GLY A 54 -11.50 -0.81 -5.09
CA GLY A 54 -12.43 -0.42 -6.15
C GLY A 54 -12.23 0.99 -6.65
N LEU A 55 -10.99 1.49 -6.57
CA LEU A 55 -10.65 2.83 -7.00
C LEU A 55 -10.22 2.88 -8.47
N ILE A 56 -9.69 1.79 -9.01
CA ILE A 56 -9.31 1.62 -10.42
C ILE A 56 -9.99 0.41 -11.05
N ALA A 57 -10.11 0.43 -12.38
CA ALA A 57 -10.63 -0.69 -13.16
C ALA A 57 -9.59 -1.81 -13.32
N ALA A 58 -10.03 -3.03 -13.61
CA ALA A 58 -9.13 -4.15 -13.88
C ALA A 58 -8.13 -3.83 -15.02
N ALA A 59 -8.57 -3.12 -16.06
CA ALA A 59 -7.72 -2.74 -17.19
C ALA A 59 -6.58 -1.76 -16.85
N GLU A 60 -6.65 -1.11 -15.68
CA GLU A 60 -5.59 -0.20 -15.19
C GLU A 60 -4.53 -0.94 -14.37
N VAL A 61 -4.74 -2.22 -14.05
CA VAL A 61 -3.79 -3.01 -13.26
C VAL A 61 -2.75 -3.62 -14.22
N PRO A 62 -1.48 -3.21 -14.16
CA PRO A 62 -0.42 -3.83 -14.95
C PRO A 62 -0.18 -5.26 -14.47
N ASP A 63 0.42 -6.06 -15.36
CA ASP A 63 0.91 -7.38 -14.96
C ASP A 63 1.96 -7.23 -13.85
N PHE A 64 1.89 -8.11 -12.85
CA PHE A 64 2.84 -8.18 -11.75
C PHE A 64 3.42 -9.59 -11.64
N TYR A 65 4.16 -9.87 -10.58
CA TYR A 65 4.76 -11.17 -10.40
C TYR A 65 4.86 -11.57 -8.94
N ILE A 66 4.95 -12.87 -8.73
CA ILE A 66 5.41 -13.47 -7.48
C ILE A 66 6.72 -14.19 -7.72
N VAL A 67 7.50 -14.38 -6.65
CA VAL A 67 8.70 -15.22 -6.67
C VAL A 67 8.38 -16.54 -5.99
N ARG A 68 8.53 -17.67 -6.68
CA ARG A 68 8.24 -19.00 -6.13
C ARG A 68 9.17 -20.08 -6.71
N PRO A 69 9.65 -21.06 -5.90
CA PRO A 69 9.66 -21.03 -4.45
C PRO A 69 10.53 -19.87 -3.96
N LEU A 70 10.26 -19.35 -2.76
CA LEU A 70 11.07 -18.29 -2.16
C LEU A 70 12.09 -18.92 -1.21
N THR A 71 13.26 -19.30 -1.74
CA THR A 71 14.30 -20.01 -0.97
C THR A 71 15.42 -19.05 -0.60
N ARG A 72 15.60 -18.75 0.69
CA ARG A 72 16.69 -17.86 1.13
C ARG A 72 18.05 -18.54 0.88
N ILE A 73 18.96 -17.84 0.19
CA ILE A 73 20.30 -18.36 -0.15
C ILE A 73 21.44 -17.57 0.50
N GLY A 74 21.16 -16.40 1.08
CA GLY A 74 22.17 -15.61 1.75
C GLY A 74 21.75 -14.15 1.96
N THR A 75 22.74 -13.28 1.96
CA THR A 75 22.58 -11.83 1.99
C THR A 75 23.50 -11.17 0.96
N ASP A 76 23.13 -9.98 0.48
CA ASP A 76 24.01 -9.15 -0.35
C ASP A 76 25.10 -8.47 0.51
N ALA A 77 25.92 -7.63 -0.13
CA ALA A 77 26.99 -6.87 0.55
C ALA A 77 26.46 -5.85 1.57
N ASN A 78 25.19 -5.46 1.47
CA ASN A 78 24.52 -4.52 2.38
C ASN A 78 23.74 -5.25 3.50
N GLY A 79 23.77 -6.59 3.52
CA GLY A 79 23.03 -7.40 4.48
C GLY A 79 21.56 -7.68 4.10
N HIS A 80 21.10 -7.26 2.91
CA HIS A 80 19.75 -7.56 2.46
C HIS A 80 19.59 -9.05 2.16
N PRO A 81 18.48 -9.69 2.59
CA PRO A 81 18.20 -11.08 2.26
C PRO A 81 18.17 -11.32 0.73
N VAL A 82 18.85 -12.38 0.29
CA VAL A 82 18.83 -12.84 -1.10
C VAL A 82 18.13 -14.19 -1.17
N PHE A 83 17.22 -14.33 -2.11
CA PHE A 83 16.40 -15.52 -2.34
C PHE A 83 16.59 -16.05 -3.76
N LYS A 84 16.55 -17.37 -3.91
CA LYS A 84 16.43 -18.05 -5.20
C LYS A 84 14.97 -18.41 -5.43
N GLY A 85 14.50 -18.21 -6.66
CA GLY A 85 13.14 -18.56 -7.06
C GLY A 85 12.91 -18.29 -8.55
N GLU A 86 11.67 -18.48 -8.99
CA GLU A 86 11.25 -18.15 -10.35
C GLU A 86 10.25 -17.00 -10.32
N ARG A 87 10.39 -16.08 -11.28
CA ARG A 87 9.44 -15.01 -11.52
C ARG A 87 8.21 -15.58 -12.22
N ILE A 88 7.12 -15.72 -11.50
CA ILE A 88 5.84 -16.14 -12.06
C ILE A 88 5.02 -14.89 -12.32
N LYS A 89 4.77 -14.61 -13.61
CA LYS A 89 3.89 -13.53 -14.03
C LYS A 89 2.47 -13.81 -13.56
N ILE A 90 1.83 -12.80 -12.97
CA ILE A 90 0.43 -12.80 -12.56
C ILE A 90 -0.26 -11.59 -13.18
N THR A 91 -1.46 -11.81 -13.69
CA THR A 91 -2.33 -10.77 -14.24
C THR A 91 -3.53 -10.55 -13.33
N ILE A 92 -4.23 -9.43 -13.51
CA ILE A 92 -5.49 -9.21 -12.80
C ILE A 92 -6.57 -10.25 -13.16
N GLN A 93 -6.51 -10.81 -14.37
CA GLN A 93 -7.45 -11.83 -14.81
C GLN A 93 -7.24 -13.16 -14.06
N ASP A 94 -6.00 -13.49 -13.70
CA ASP A 94 -5.70 -14.65 -12.87
C ASP A 94 -6.35 -14.51 -11.48
N ILE A 95 -6.30 -13.30 -10.90
CA ILE A 95 -6.97 -12.99 -9.63
C ILE A 95 -8.49 -13.09 -9.77
N ILE A 96 -9.06 -12.49 -10.83
CA ILE A 96 -10.51 -12.52 -11.08
C ILE A 96 -11.01 -13.95 -11.32
N ALA A 97 -10.24 -14.79 -12.02
CA ALA A 97 -10.59 -16.17 -12.27
C ALA A 97 -10.60 -17.00 -10.97
N ALA A 98 -9.70 -16.72 -10.03
CA ALA A 98 -9.60 -17.42 -8.75
C ALA A 98 -10.62 -16.93 -7.71
N GLU A 99 -10.80 -15.61 -7.58
CA GLU A 99 -11.54 -14.98 -6.47
C GLU A 99 -12.87 -14.34 -6.90
N GLY A 100 -13.11 -14.24 -8.21
CA GLY A 100 -14.22 -13.48 -8.79
C GLY A 100 -13.89 -12.00 -9.02
N PRO A 101 -14.76 -11.26 -9.74
CA PRO A 101 -14.58 -9.83 -9.92
C PRO A 101 -14.78 -9.09 -8.58
N ARG A 102 -14.09 -7.96 -8.40
CA ARG A 102 -14.29 -7.11 -7.23
C ARG A 102 -15.73 -6.57 -7.25
N LEU A 103 -16.45 -6.72 -6.13
CA LEU A 103 -17.78 -6.14 -5.88
C LEU A 103 -17.76 -5.22 -4.62
N PRO A 104 -18.33 -3.99 -4.66
CA PRO A 104 -18.90 -3.28 -5.82
C PRO A 104 -17.88 -3.14 -6.96
N ASP A 105 -18.16 -2.59 -8.13
CA ASP A 105 -17.09 -2.32 -9.12
C ASP A 105 -16.52 -0.90 -8.97
N VAL A 106 -15.59 -0.51 -9.84
CA VAL A 106 -14.97 0.83 -9.86
C VAL A 106 -15.99 1.97 -9.97
N THR A 107 -17.13 1.75 -10.63
CA THR A 107 -18.19 2.75 -10.83
C THR A 107 -19.18 2.82 -9.65
N HIS A 108 -19.28 1.74 -8.87
CA HIS A 108 -20.20 1.62 -7.74
C HIS A 108 -19.52 1.73 -6.36
N SER A 109 -18.19 1.81 -6.31
CA SER A 109 -17.44 2.00 -5.06
C SER A 109 -17.76 3.31 -4.35
N GLN A 110 -17.74 3.26 -3.01
CA GLN A 110 -17.59 4.46 -2.19
C GLN A 110 -16.29 5.19 -2.54
N ARG A 111 -16.38 6.49 -2.80
CA ARG A 111 -15.24 7.39 -3.10
C ARG A 111 -14.99 8.46 -2.04
N HIS A 112 -15.97 8.70 -1.18
CA HIS A 112 -15.90 9.75 -0.17
C HIS A 112 -15.99 9.10 1.21
N PHE A 113 -14.95 9.27 2.00
CA PHE A 113 -14.84 8.71 3.34
C PHE A 113 -14.78 9.82 4.37
N ASN A 114 -15.36 9.56 5.55
CA ASN A 114 -15.20 10.40 6.73
C ASN A 114 -14.59 9.56 7.85
N THR A 115 -13.37 9.87 8.27
CA THR A 115 -12.67 9.18 9.35
C THR A 115 -12.81 9.95 10.65
N GLY A 116 -13.03 9.24 11.77
CA GLY A 116 -12.95 9.83 13.11
C GLY A 116 -11.54 9.71 13.69
N ILE A 117 -11.08 10.75 14.38
CA ILE A 117 -9.84 10.73 15.18
C ILE A 117 -10.22 10.88 16.64
N VAL A 118 -9.96 9.84 17.43
CA VAL A 118 -10.33 9.77 18.85
C VAL A 118 -9.07 9.89 19.69
N VAL A 119 -9.08 10.86 20.62
CA VAL A 119 -8.03 11.03 21.64
C VAL A 119 -8.51 10.38 22.92
N VAL A 120 -7.79 9.36 23.39
CA VAL A 120 -8.10 8.64 24.62
C VAL A 120 -7.14 9.08 25.72
N VAL A 121 -7.67 9.42 26.89
CA VAL A 121 -6.92 9.77 28.10
C VAL A 121 -7.44 8.98 29.28
N GLU A 122 -6.67 8.94 30.36
CA GLU A 122 -7.09 8.30 31.61
C GLU A 122 -8.39 8.90 32.16
N HIS A 123 -9.13 8.08 32.90
CA HIS A 123 -10.37 8.50 33.51
C HIS A 123 -10.17 9.69 34.46
N GLY A 124 -11.05 10.69 34.34
CA GLY A 124 -10.96 11.93 35.12
C GLY A 124 -9.96 12.97 34.59
N GLN A 125 -9.17 12.63 33.56
CA GLN A 125 -8.25 13.57 32.92
C GLN A 125 -8.88 14.24 31.70
N LYS A 126 -8.39 15.44 31.38
CA LYS A 126 -8.67 16.12 30.10
C LYS A 126 -7.45 15.99 29.19
N PRO A 127 -7.64 15.86 27.86
CA PRO A 127 -6.51 15.87 26.93
C PRO A 127 -5.75 17.19 27.02
N SER A 128 -4.43 17.10 27.03
CA SER A 128 -3.56 18.28 27.01
C SER A 128 -3.68 19.01 25.67
N ALA A 129 -3.41 20.32 25.67
CA ALA A 129 -3.39 21.12 24.43
C ALA A 129 -2.39 20.55 23.39
N GLU A 130 -1.27 20.01 23.86
CA GLU A 130 -0.29 19.34 22.99
C GLU A 130 -0.86 18.10 22.32
N LEU A 131 -1.57 17.24 23.08
CA LEU A 131 -2.17 16.03 22.54
C LEU A 131 -3.22 16.37 21.47
N ILE A 132 -4.04 17.39 21.71
CA ILE A 132 -4.99 17.91 20.73
C ILE A 132 -4.27 18.46 19.48
N SER A 133 -3.18 19.21 19.67
CA SER A 133 -2.38 19.73 18.56
C SER A 133 -1.80 18.61 17.68
N ARG A 134 -1.25 17.56 18.30
CA ARG A 134 -0.73 16.38 17.58
C ARG A 134 -1.83 15.64 16.83
N ALA A 135 -2.99 15.44 17.45
CA ALA A 135 -4.14 14.80 16.79
C ALA A 135 -4.62 15.60 15.57
N ASN A 136 -4.64 16.94 15.67
CA ASN A 136 -4.94 17.82 14.54
C ASN A 136 -3.86 17.78 13.45
N GLY A 137 -2.59 17.57 13.81
CA GLY A 137 -1.51 17.33 12.86
C GLY A 137 -1.75 16.04 12.06
N ILE A 138 -2.03 14.94 12.75
CA ILE A 138 -2.37 13.65 12.14
C ILE A 138 -3.58 13.78 11.23
N ARG A 139 -4.64 14.50 11.67
CA ARG A 139 -5.83 14.79 10.86
C ARG A 139 -5.47 15.36 9.49
N LYS A 140 -4.66 16.42 9.46
CA LYS A 140 -4.31 17.12 8.22
C LYS A 140 -3.48 16.21 7.31
N GLN A 141 -2.48 15.54 7.87
CA GLN A 141 -1.60 14.65 7.11
C GLN A 141 -2.36 13.44 6.57
N TRP A 142 -3.32 12.89 7.30
CA TRP A 142 -4.14 11.77 6.83
C TRP A 142 -4.98 12.14 5.60
N ILE A 143 -5.60 13.33 5.61
CA ILE A 143 -6.41 13.83 4.50
C ILE A 143 -5.54 13.98 3.24
N GLU A 144 -4.39 14.66 3.38
CA GLU A 144 -3.44 14.87 2.28
C GLU A 144 -2.88 13.56 1.73
N TYR A 145 -2.45 12.67 2.61
CA TYR A 145 -1.92 11.36 2.26
C TYR A 145 -2.92 10.51 1.47
N TRP A 146 -4.18 10.45 1.90
CA TRP A 146 -5.22 9.66 1.24
C TRP A 146 -5.51 10.15 -0.17
N GLU A 147 -5.65 11.47 -0.34
CA GLU A 147 -5.91 12.09 -1.65
C GLU A 147 -4.77 11.77 -2.63
N ILE A 148 -3.52 11.91 -2.19
CA ILE A 148 -2.33 11.64 -3.02
C ILE A 148 -2.22 10.17 -3.38
N THR A 149 -2.25 9.27 -2.39
CA THR A 149 -1.97 7.84 -2.61
C THR A 149 -3.09 7.09 -3.34
N THR A 150 -4.26 7.71 -3.47
CA THR A 150 -5.37 7.22 -4.31
C THR A 150 -5.44 7.92 -5.68
N GLY A 151 -4.48 8.80 -5.99
CA GLY A 151 -4.44 9.52 -7.27
C GLY A 151 -5.60 10.49 -7.47
N GLY A 152 -6.14 11.05 -6.37
CA GLY A 152 -7.33 11.91 -6.39
C GLY A 152 -8.63 11.18 -6.75
N ARG A 153 -8.62 9.84 -6.76
CA ARG A 153 -9.81 9.02 -7.10
C ARG A 153 -10.71 8.76 -5.90
N SER A 154 -10.28 9.15 -4.70
CA SER A 154 -10.99 9.00 -3.44
C SER A 154 -10.62 10.17 -2.53
N SER A 155 -11.56 10.63 -1.71
CA SER A 155 -11.35 11.75 -0.80
C SER A 155 -11.62 11.36 0.65
N MET A 156 -10.96 12.06 1.56
CA MET A 156 -11.08 11.85 3.00
C MET A 156 -11.45 13.14 3.71
N THR A 157 -12.46 13.07 4.58
CA THR A 157 -12.80 14.14 5.53
C THR A 157 -12.63 13.64 6.96
N VAL A 158 -12.52 14.58 7.89
CA VAL A 158 -12.54 14.31 9.34
C VAL A 158 -13.43 15.38 9.95
N ASP A 159 -14.73 15.13 9.85
CA ASP A 159 -15.79 15.98 10.36
C ASP A 159 -16.49 15.31 11.54
N VAL A 160 -16.82 16.11 12.54
CA VAL A 160 -17.66 15.68 13.66
C VAL A 160 -19.09 15.68 13.13
N LYS A 161 -19.70 14.50 13.04
CA LYS A 161 -21.13 14.36 12.77
C LYS A 161 -21.95 14.66 14.02
#